data_AF-A0A5R9NZ34-F1
#
_entry.id   AF-A0A5R9NZ34-F1
#
_cell.length_a   1.000
_cell.length_b   1.000
_cell.length_c   1.000
_cell.angle_alpha   90.00
_cell.angle_beta   90.00
_cell.angle_gamma   90.00
#
_symmetry.space_group_name_H-M   'P 1'
#
loop_
_entity.id
_entity.type
_entity.pdbx_description
1 polymer ?
#
loop_
_entity_poly.entity_id
_entity_poly.type
_entity_poly.pdbx_seq_one_letter_code
_entity_poly.pdbx_strand_id
1 'polypeptide(L)'
;MQFALNELIKIQGILETMSEPAFVDAVECLMSQEPKAAIAVFKCEHFGECVVSRLLSDDIDALSEADLQTMAGIANDELDRIIMANGWGSMTDHEVDLGHADVPEGFVMEFRPVLN
;
A
#
# COMPACT_ATOMS: atom_id res chain seq x y z
N MET A 1 -8.56 13.15 21.56
CA MET A 1 -7.87 13.67 20.36
C MET A 1 -8.60 13.17 19.15
N GLN A 2 -9.39 14.04 18.52
CA GLN A 2 -10.12 13.74 17.29
C GLN A 2 -9.18 14.13 16.14
N PHE A 3 -8.25 13.26 15.76
CA PHE A 3 -7.64 13.36 14.43
C PHE A 3 -8.82 13.35 13.46
N ALA A 4 -9.01 14.48 12.78
CA ALA A 4 -10.29 14.77 12.17
C ALA A 4 -10.49 13.75 11.05
N LEU A 5 -11.58 13.00 11.06
CA LEU A 5 -12.01 12.10 9.99
C LEU A 5 -11.78 12.70 8.58
N ASN A 6 -11.90 14.02 8.48
CA ASN A 6 -11.63 14.83 7.30
C ASN A 6 -10.20 14.76 6.76
N GLU A 7 -9.17 14.61 7.61
CA GLU A 7 -7.78 14.45 7.18
C GLU A 7 -7.53 13.05 6.63
N LEU A 8 -8.09 12.01 7.25
CA LEU A 8 -7.99 10.63 6.74
C LEU A 8 -8.68 10.50 5.38
N ILE A 9 -9.86 11.08 5.21
CA ILE A 9 -10.57 11.09 3.93
C ILE A 9 -9.76 11.81 2.84
N LYS A 10 -9.09 12.91 3.19
CA LYS A 10 -8.21 13.62 2.25
C LYS A 10 -7.01 12.77 1.86
N ILE A 11 -6.33 12.17 2.84
CA ILE A 11 -5.18 11.28 2.60
C ILE A 11 -5.59 10.11 1.71
N GLN A 12 -6.72 9.48 2.01
CA GLN A 12 -7.26 8.39 1.20
C GLN A 12 -7.50 8.84 -0.24
N GLY A 13 -8.20 9.96 -0.47
CA GLY A 13 -8.46 10.46 -1.82
C GLY A 13 -7.20 10.85 -2.59
N ILE A 14 -6.16 11.35 -1.90
CA ILE A 14 -4.85 11.62 -2.52
C ILE A 14 -4.18 10.30 -2.94
N LEU A 15 -4.15 9.30 -2.05
CA LEU A 15 -3.57 7.99 -2.35
C LEU A 15 -4.32 7.29 -3.48
N GLU A 16 -5.66 7.33 -3.51
CA GLU A 16 -6.45 6.82 -4.64
C GLU A 16 -6.06 7.48 -5.97
N THR A 17 -5.76 8.77 -5.96
CA THR A 17 -5.32 9.50 -7.17
C THR A 17 -3.90 9.15 -7.60
N MET A 18 -3.03 8.77 -6.65
CA MET A 18 -1.64 8.38 -6.90
C MET A 18 -1.47 6.87 -7.18
N SER A 19 -2.51 6.09 -6.89
CA SER A 19 -2.55 4.64 -7.12
C SER A 19 -2.90 4.35 -8.56
N GLU A 20 -2.39 3.23 -9.09
CA GLU A 20 -2.70 2.85 -10.46
C GLU A 20 -3.98 2.02 -10.55
N PRO A 21 -5.03 2.51 -11.27
CA PRO A 21 -6.34 1.86 -11.31
C PRO A 21 -6.32 0.52 -12.07
N ALA A 22 -5.20 0.17 -12.72
CA ALA A 22 -4.99 -1.14 -13.32
C ALA A 22 -4.75 -2.23 -12.27
N PHE A 23 -4.28 -1.85 -11.07
CA PHE A 23 -3.82 -2.77 -10.03
C PHE A 23 -4.53 -2.54 -8.69
N VAL A 24 -4.98 -1.31 -8.43
CA VAL A 24 -5.62 -0.88 -7.18
C VAL A 24 -7.08 -0.52 -7.44
N ASP A 25 -7.98 -1.29 -6.84
CA ASP A 25 -9.43 -1.08 -6.91
C ASP A 25 -9.93 -0.09 -5.85
N ALA A 26 -9.30 -0.11 -4.66
CA ALA A 26 -9.68 0.75 -3.54
C ALA A 26 -8.49 1.02 -2.61
N VAL A 27 -8.54 2.15 -1.90
CA VAL A 27 -7.57 2.48 -0.85
C VAL A 27 -8.30 2.74 0.46
N GLU A 28 -7.77 2.22 1.56
CA GLU A 28 -8.23 2.55 2.92
C GLU A 28 -7.07 3.10 3.74
N CYS A 29 -7.36 4.08 4.60
CA CYS A 29 -6.34 4.73 5.44
C CYS A 29 -6.72 4.68 6.90
N LEU A 30 -5.74 4.36 7.74
CA LEU A 30 -5.89 4.30 9.18
C LEU A 30 -4.63 4.80 9.89
N MET A 31 -4.81 5.30 11.11
CA MET A 31 -3.73 5.80 11.95
C MET A 31 -3.65 4.94 13.21
N SER A 32 -2.50 4.31 13.43
CA SER A 32 -2.17 3.65 14.69
C SER A 32 -1.55 4.66 15.65
N GLN A 33 -1.88 4.55 16.93
CA GLN A 33 -1.33 5.41 18.00
C GLN A 33 -0.19 4.71 18.76
N GLU A 34 -0.11 3.37 18.73
CA GLU A 34 0.91 2.60 19.43
C GLU A 34 1.37 1.40 18.57
N PRO A 35 2.50 1.50 17.84
CA PRO A 35 3.29 2.72 17.60
C PRO A 35 2.55 3.74 16.71
N LYS A 36 2.94 5.02 16.79
CA LYS A 36 2.40 6.09 15.92
C LYS A 36 2.76 5.78 14.47
N ALA A 37 1.77 5.38 13.67
CA ALA A 37 1.98 4.97 12.29
C ALA A 37 0.80 5.35 11.42
N ALA A 38 1.08 5.78 10.19
CA ALA A 38 0.08 5.89 9.16
C ALA A 38 0.09 4.62 8.31
N ILE A 39 -1.08 4.04 8.09
CA ILE A 39 -1.23 2.76 7.40
C ILE A 39 -2.22 2.98 6.26
N ALA A 40 -1.81 2.62 5.06
CA ALA A 40 -2.64 2.59 3.86
C ALA A 40 -2.77 1.15 3.36
N VAL A 41 -3.98 0.75 3.01
CA VAL A 41 -4.32 -0.56 2.48
C VAL A 41 -4.78 -0.36 1.04
N PHE A 42 -4.00 -0.86 0.09
CA PHE A 42 -4.29 -0.81 -1.34
C PHE A 42 -4.86 -2.16 -1.75
N LYS A 43 -6.14 -2.18 -2.12
CA LYS A 43 -6.89 -3.41 -2.39
C LYS A 43 -6.90 -3.71 -3.88
N CYS A 44 -6.64 -4.97 -4.20
CA CYS A 44 -6.79 -5.56 -5.52
C CYS A 44 -7.74 -6.77 -5.37
N GLU A 45 -8.99 -6.63 -5.78
CA GLU A 45 -10.08 -7.59 -5.50
C GLU A 45 -9.76 -9.02 -5.98
N HIS A 46 -8.93 -9.12 -7.02
CA HIS A 46 -8.59 -10.39 -7.65
C HIS A 46 -7.36 -11.09 -7.04
N PHE A 47 -6.46 -10.34 -6.39
CA PHE A 47 -5.14 -10.87 -6.02
C PHE A 47 -4.82 -10.73 -4.53
N GLY A 48 -5.23 -9.63 -3.89
CA GLY A 48 -4.91 -9.38 -2.48
C GLY A 48 -4.98 -7.92 -2.09
N GLU A 49 -4.46 -7.62 -0.92
CA GLU A 49 -4.24 -6.25 -0.47
C GLU A 49 -2.76 -6.03 -0.15
N CYS A 50 -2.23 -4.89 -0.57
CA CYS A 50 -0.90 -4.41 -0.19
C CYS A 50 -1.05 -3.39 0.93
N VAL A 51 -0.51 -3.70 2.10
CA VAL A 51 -0.54 -2.83 3.28
C VAL A 51 0.79 -2.13 3.38
N VAL A 52 0.79 -0.81 3.23
CA VAL A 52 1.98 0.02 3.39
C VAL A 52 1.82 0.87 4.64
N SER A 53 2.81 0.83 5.51
CA SER A 53 2.83 1.58 6.75
C SER A 53 4.07 2.47 6.85
N ARG A 54 3.87 3.67 7.37
CA ARG A 54 4.91 4.66 7.65
C ARG A 54 4.93 4.91 9.15
N LEU A 55 6.04 4.55 9.80
CA LEU A 55 6.26 4.93 11.20
C LEU A 55 6.47 6.44 11.28
N LEU A 56 5.71 7.09 12.15
CA LEU A 56 5.80 8.52 12.39
C LEU A 56 6.61 8.73 13.66
N SER A 57 7.64 9.57 13.60
CA SER A 57 8.31 10.02 14.81
C SER A 57 7.40 10.94 15.62
N ASP A 58 7.72 11.11 16.90
CA ASP A 58 6.95 12.00 17.79
C ASP A 58 6.87 13.44 17.26
N ASP A 59 7.87 13.86 16.48
CA ASP A 59 7.97 15.18 15.84
C ASP A 59 7.20 15.32 14.52
N ILE A 60 6.68 14.21 13.95
CA ILE A 60 5.92 14.22 12.70
C ILE A 60 4.45 13.96 13.03
N ASP A 61 3.63 15.00 12.83
CA ASP A 61 2.19 14.95 13.10
C ASP A 61 1.33 14.61 11.86
N ALA A 62 1.91 14.67 10.66
CA ALA A 62 1.21 14.40 9.41
C ALA A 62 2.15 13.81 8.35
N LEU A 63 1.59 13.00 7.45
CA LEU A 63 2.28 12.52 6.26
C LEU A 63 2.54 13.68 5.29
N SER A 64 3.74 13.73 4.73
CA SER A 64 4.05 14.63 3.62
C SER A 64 3.52 14.07 2.30
N GLU A 65 3.36 14.93 1.28
CA GLU A 65 3.00 14.47 -0.07
C GLU A 65 4.02 13.46 -0.62
N ALA A 66 5.30 13.62 -0.30
CA ALA A 66 6.35 12.68 -0.68
C ALA A 66 6.19 11.31 -0.01
N ASP A 67 5.75 11.28 1.25
CA ASP A 67 5.43 10.01 1.92
C ASP A 67 4.25 9.32 1.23
N LEU A 68 3.21 10.07 0.87
CA LEU A 68 2.04 9.54 0.16
C LEU A 68 2.40 8.97 -1.21
N GLN A 69 3.22 9.69 -1.99
CA GLN A 69 3.75 9.20 -3.26
C GLN A 69 4.56 7.92 -3.09
N THR A 70 5.38 7.86 -2.03
CA THR A 70 6.17 6.68 -1.72
C THR A 70 5.27 5.49 -1.36
N MET A 71 4.24 5.70 -0.54
CA MET A 71 3.30 4.64 -0.16
C MET A 71 2.56 4.08 -1.37
N ALA A 72 2.04 4.95 -2.24
CA ALA A 72 1.37 4.54 -3.47
C ALA A 72 2.33 3.83 -4.44
N GLY A 73 3.56 4.34 -4.59
CA GLY A 73 4.59 3.71 -5.44
C GLY A 73 4.91 2.28 -5.01
N ILE A 74 5.18 2.06 -3.72
CA ILE A 74 5.44 0.72 -3.16
C ILE A 74 4.27 -0.24 -3.46
N ALA A 75 3.04 0.23 -3.27
CA ALA A 75 1.85 -0.58 -3.48
C ALA A 75 1.63 -0.92 -4.96
N ASN A 76 1.80 0.06 -5.85
CA ASN A 76 1.69 -0.14 -7.29
C ASN A 76 2.72 -1.16 -7.78
N ASP A 77 3.98 -1.02 -7.36
CA ASP A 77 5.07 -1.92 -7.77
C ASP A 77 4.84 -3.35 -7.27
N GLU A 78 4.42 -3.52 -6.01
CA GLU A 78 4.17 -4.85 -5.45
C GLU A 78 2.94 -5.52 -6.07
N LEU A 79 1.86 -4.77 -6.33
CA LEU A 79 0.66 -5.31 -6.96
C LEU A 79 0.88 -5.66 -8.42
N ASP A 80 1.58 -4.82 -9.19
CA ASP A 80 1.99 -5.15 -10.57
C ASP A 80 2.82 -6.44 -10.59
N ARG A 81 3.81 -6.56 -9.69
CA ARG A 81 4.61 -7.78 -9.53
C ARG A 81 3.74 -9.01 -9.28
N ILE A 82 2.80 -8.95 -8.34
CA ILE A 82 1.91 -10.06 -8.01
C ILE A 82 1.03 -10.44 -9.22
N ILE A 83 0.47 -9.45 -9.91
CA ILE A 83 -0.36 -9.65 -11.10
C ILE A 83 0.46 -10.33 -12.21
N MET A 84 1.68 -9.83 -12.46
CA MET A 84 2.60 -10.44 -13.41
C MET A 84 2.96 -11.86 -13.00
N ALA A 85 3.39 -12.11 -11.75
CA ALA A 85 3.76 -13.44 -11.28
C ALA A 85 2.63 -14.47 -11.47
N ASN A 86 1.37 -14.09 -11.17
CA ASN A 86 0.22 -14.94 -11.39
C ASN A 86 -0.10 -15.14 -12.88
N GLY A 87 0.02 -14.09 -13.70
CA GLY A 87 -0.14 -14.18 -15.16
C GLY A 87 0.89 -15.13 -15.78
N TRP A 88 2.15 -15.03 -15.38
CA TRP A 88 3.23 -15.93 -15.80
C TRP A 88 3.04 -17.34 -15.26
N GLY A 89 2.71 -17.51 -13.98
CA GLY A 89 2.41 -18.81 -13.37
C GLY A 89 1.21 -19.52 -13.99
N SER A 90 0.27 -18.78 -14.60
CA SER A 90 -0.80 -19.38 -15.41
C SER A 90 -0.34 -19.84 -16.80
N MET A 91 0.74 -19.26 -17.34
CA MET A 91 1.28 -19.60 -18.66
C MET A 91 2.38 -20.65 -18.61
N THR A 92 3.08 -20.72 -17.48
CA THR A 92 4.14 -21.68 -17.21
C THR A 92 3.78 -22.42 -15.94
N ASP A 93 3.74 -23.75 -15.94
CA ASP A 93 3.53 -24.61 -14.74
C ASP A 93 4.62 -24.46 -13.64
N HIS A 94 5.31 -23.32 -13.59
CA HIS A 94 6.37 -22.98 -12.66
C HIS A 94 6.05 -21.63 -12.01
N GLU A 95 6.21 -21.57 -10.70
CA GLU A 95 6.17 -20.31 -9.95
C GLU A 95 7.37 -19.45 -10.33
N VAL A 96 7.12 -18.18 -10.67
CA VAL A 96 8.15 -17.19 -10.96
C VAL A 96 8.37 -16.34 -9.71
N ASP A 97 9.55 -16.46 -9.10
CA ASP A 97 9.97 -15.58 -8.01
C ASP A 97 10.42 -14.23 -8.58
N LEU A 98 9.49 -13.29 -8.65
CA LEU A 98 9.80 -11.88 -8.89
C LEU A 98 10.14 -11.28 -7.53
N GLY A 99 11.36 -10.74 -7.35
CA GLY A 99 11.74 -10.11 -6.08
C GLY A 99 10.79 -8.99 -5.68
N HIS A 100 10.52 -8.82 -4.38
CA HIS A 100 9.59 -7.83 -3.83
C HIS A 100 9.93 -6.39 -4.22
N ALA A 101 8.93 -5.51 -4.19
CA ALA A 101 9.14 -4.07 -4.33
C ALA A 101 10.16 -3.51 -3.33
N ASP A 102 10.94 -2.52 -3.76
CA ASP A 102 11.90 -1.83 -2.90
C ASP A 102 11.17 -0.98 -1.85
N VAL A 103 11.44 -1.23 -0.57
CA VAL A 103 10.80 -0.51 0.55
C VAL A 103 11.83 0.42 1.22
N PRO A 104 11.70 1.75 1.09
CA PRO A 104 12.60 2.71 1.71
C PRO A 104 12.55 2.70 3.25
N GLU A 105 13.59 3.23 3.89
CA GLU A 105 13.72 3.25 5.35
C GLU A 105 12.53 3.97 6.04
N GLY A 106 12.02 3.33 7.09
CA GLY A 106 10.86 3.79 7.87
C GLY A 106 9.50 3.52 7.22
N PHE A 107 9.48 2.85 6.06
CA PHE A 107 8.27 2.22 5.53
C PHE A 107 8.32 0.71 5.79
N VAL A 108 7.15 0.10 5.92
CA VAL A 108 6.98 -1.35 5.98
C VAL A 108 5.84 -1.71 5.07
N MET A 109 6.04 -2.76 4.28
CA MET A 109 5.05 -3.29 3.34
C MET A 109 4.74 -4.75 3.68
N GLU A 110 3.46 -5.10 3.63
CA GLU A 110 2.96 -6.45 3.81
C GLU A 110 1.93 -6.75 2.73
N PHE A 111 2.16 -7.78 1.93
CA PHE A 111 1.17 -8.28 0.99
C PHE A 111 0.32 -9.39 1.62
N ARG A 112 -1.00 -9.28 1.50
CA ARG A 112 -1.97 -10.26 1.99
C ARG A 112 -2.79 -10.80 0.81
N PRO A 113 -2.60 -12.08 0.43
CA PRO A 113 -3.33 -12.64 -0.69
C PRO A 113 -4.82 -12.80 -0.38
N VAL A 114 -5.68 -12.72 -1.40
CA VAL A 114 -7.08 -13.17 -1.26
C VAL A 114 -7.08 -14.67 -0.99
N LEU A 115 -7.53 -15.08 0.18
CA LEU A 115 -7.72 -16.48 0.52
C LEU A 115 -9.00 -16.97 -0.18
N ASN A 116 -8.85 -17.72 -1.28
CA ASN A 116 -9.92 -18.49 -1.90
C ASN A 116 -10.18 -19.80 -1.16
#